data_AF-A0A0B3Y165-F1
#
_entry.id   AF-A0A0B3Y165-F1
#
_cell.length_a   1.000
_cell.length_b   1.000
_cell.length_c   1.000
_cell.angle_alpha   90.00
_cell.angle_beta   90.00
_cell.angle_gamma   90.00
#
_symmetry.space_group_name_H-M   'P 1'
#
loop_
_entity.id
_entity.type
_entity.pdbx_description
1 polymer ?
#
loop_
_entity_poly.entity_id
_entity_poly.type
_entity_poly.pdbx_seq_one_letter_code
_entity_poly.pdbx_strand_id
1 'polypeptide(L)'
;MDKPSLLTIPDISSDGTPELAAAGLNTETNRYQLQIKDGSNRNITLSNITWPNRWDDVSFHVLDDMDGDGLADVALQGVNRTSGNHQLAIVNTKNGESITIMNLGSDWDSPPTVYQIGDTDGDGVPNVVVFGGKAGRTSMVTY
;
A
#
# COMPACT_ATOMS: atom_id res chain seq x y z
N MET A 1 -1.58 12.48 -13.95
CA MET A 1 -1.34 11.19 -13.28
C MET A 1 -1.30 10.12 -14.35
N ASP A 2 -0.22 9.37 -14.45
CA ASP A 2 -0.18 8.17 -15.30
C ASP A 2 -0.68 6.96 -14.48
N LYS A 3 -1.49 6.10 -15.11
CA LYS A 3 -2.20 4.95 -14.51
C LYS A 3 -2.90 5.27 -13.18
N PRO A 4 -3.87 6.19 -13.16
CA PRO A 4 -4.57 6.55 -11.93
C PRO A 4 -5.39 5.37 -11.38
N SER A 5 -5.41 5.23 -10.07
CA SER A 5 -6.24 4.29 -9.32
C SER A 5 -7.11 5.07 -8.32
N LEU A 6 -8.33 4.58 -8.10
CA LEU A 6 -9.23 5.09 -7.08
C LEU A 6 -9.33 4.05 -5.97
N LEU A 7 -9.22 4.50 -4.72
CA LEU A 7 -9.29 3.68 -3.52
C LEU A 7 -10.35 4.26 -2.58
N THR A 8 -11.00 3.40 -1.82
CA THR A 8 -11.81 3.78 -0.65
C THR A 8 -10.99 3.43 0.59
N ILE A 9 -10.84 4.38 1.51
CA ILE A 9 -10.11 4.18 2.77
C ILE A 9 -11.15 4.18 3.91
N PRO A 10 -11.01 3.32 4.94
CA PRO A 10 -11.86 3.38 6.13
C PRO A 10 -11.79 4.74 6.82
N ASP A 11 -12.88 5.16 7.45
CA ASP A 11 -13.03 6.48 8.09
C ASP A 11 -11.88 6.79 9.08
N ILE A 12 -10.91 7.58 8.61
CA ILE A 12 -9.80 8.17 9.37
C ILE A 12 -10.11 9.58 9.85
N SER A 13 -11.18 10.20 9.36
CA SER A 13 -11.64 11.54 9.76
C SER A 13 -12.54 11.53 11.00
N SER A 14 -13.05 10.36 11.39
CA SER A 14 -14.01 10.14 12.49
C SER A 14 -15.36 10.84 12.27
N ASP A 15 -15.79 10.97 11.02
CA ASP A 15 -17.06 11.61 10.65
C ASP A 15 -18.19 10.63 10.28
N GLY A 16 -17.88 9.32 10.27
CA GLY A 16 -18.77 8.23 9.93
C GLY A 16 -18.78 7.84 8.45
N THR A 17 -17.98 8.48 7.60
CA THR A 17 -17.95 8.25 6.15
C THR A 17 -16.54 7.84 5.67
N PRO A 18 -16.41 6.71 4.94
CA PRO A 18 -15.15 6.34 4.30
C PRO A 18 -14.62 7.39 3.32
N GLU A 19 -13.31 7.54 3.25
CA GLU A 19 -12.59 8.51 2.44
C GLU A 19 -12.41 8.02 1.01
N LEU A 20 -12.07 8.96 0.13
CA LEU A 20 -11.71 8.68 -1.25
C LEU A 20 -10.26 9.06 -1.51
N ALA A 21 -9.50 8.15 -2.11
CA ALA A 21 -8.12 8.42 -2.48
C ALA A 21 -7.85 8.22 -3.97
N ALA A 22 -7.17 9.19 -4.57
CA ALA A 22 -6.66 9.09 -5.93
C ALA A 22 -5.16 8.82 -5.88
N ALA A 23 -4.72 7.72 -6.48
CA ALA A 23 -3.34 7.27 -6.48
C ALA A 23 -2.78 7.12 -7.91
N GLY A 24 -1.47 7.24 -8.09
CA GLY A 24 -0.82 7.11 -9.39
C GLY A 24 0.54 7.81 -9.49
N LEU A 25 1.16 7.76 -10.66
CA LEU A 25 2.43 8.44 -10.90
C LEU A 25 2.19 9.92 -11.25
N ASN A 26 2.78 10.82 -10.48
CA ASN A 26 2.94 12.21 -10.86
C ASN A 26 4.21 12.34 -11.71
N THR A 27 4.01 12.55 -13.02
CA THR A 27 5.08 12.66 -14.01
C THR A 27 5.86 13.97 -13.92
N GLU A 28 5.29 15.02 -13.32
CA GLU A 28 5.95 16.32 -13.14
C GLU A 28 6.97 16.25 -11.99
N THR A 29 6.56 15.66 -10.86
CA THR A 29 7.42 15.51 -9.69
C THR A 29 8.23 14.21 -9.69
N ASN A 30 7.97 13.31 -10.64
CA ASN A 30 8.54 11.96 -10.73
C ASN A 30 8.38 11.16 -9.43
N ARG A 31 7.17 11.17 -8.86
CA ARG A 31 6.82 10.52 -7.58
C ARG A 31 5.51 9.78 -7.75
N TYR A 32 5.41 8.58 -7.18
CA TYR A 32 4.10 8.01 -6.92
C TYR A 32 3.43 8.82 -5.82
N GLN A 33 2.14 9.07 -5.95
CA GLN A 33 1.39 9.85 -4.98
C GLN A 33 0.01 9.24 -4.75
N LEU A 34 -0.52 9.48 -3.56
CA LEU A 34 -1.87 9.16 -3.15
C LEU A 34 -2.43 10.37 -2.40
N GLN A 35 -3.50 10.95 -2.92
CA GLN A 35 -4.20 12.08 -2.30
C GLN A 35 -5.50 11.58 -1.68
N ILE A 36 -5.64 11.73 -0.36
CA ILE A 36 -6.82 11.34 0.40
C ILE A 36 -7.71 12.56 0.60
N LYS A 37 -8.97 12.43 0.18
CA LYS A 37 -10.04 13.39 0.38
C LYS A 37 -11.05 12.84 1.38
N ASP A 38 -11.52 13.73 2.23
CA ASP A 38 -12.66 13.48 3.11
C ASP A 38 -13.88 13.06 2.27
N GLY A 39 -14.51 11.96 2.66
CA GLY A 39 -15.65 11.36 1.95
C GLY A 39 -16.93 12.19 2.02
N SER A 40 -17.13 12.90 3.13
CA SER A 40 -18.27 13.79 3.36
C SER A 40 -18.07 15.17 2.75
N ASN A 41 -16.82 15.64 2.66
CA ASN A 41 -16.45 16.95 2.15
C ASN A 41 -15.17 16.92 1.31
N ARG A 42 -15.33 16.63 0.01
CA ARG A 42 -14.25 16.60 -0.99
C ARG A 42 -13.32 17.83 -1.07
N ASN A 43 -13.71 18.96 -0.48
CA ASN A 43 -12.85 20.15 -0.41
C ASN A 43 -11.74 20.00 0.64
N ILE A 44 -11.87 19.07 1.59
CA ILE A 44 -10.88 18.76 2.61
C ILE A 44 -9.94 17.68 2.07
N THR A 45 -8.64 18.00 2.03
CA THR A 45 -7.58 17.01 1.81
C THR A 45 -7.08 16.55 3.17
N LEU A 46 -7.24 15.27 3.47
CA LEU A 46 -6.81 14.69 4.73
C LEU A 46 -5.31 14.39 4.71
N SER A 47 -4.81 13.87 3.59
CA SER A 47 -3.39 13.53 3.44
C SER A 47 -2.93 13.56 1.97
N ASN A 48 -1.64 13.83 1.77
CA ASN A 48 -0.96 13.66 0.49
C ASN A 48 0.31 12.84 0.73
N ILE A 49 0.26 11.58 0.30
CA ILE A 49 1.33 10.61 0.51
C ILE A 49 2.11 10.48 -0.77
N THR A 50 3.43 10.31 -0.66
CA THR A 50 4.28 10.11 -1.84
C THR A 50 5.34 9.06 -1.62
N TRP A 51 5.62 8.30 -2.67
CA TRP A 51 6.73 7.33 -2.72
C TRP A 51 7.72 7.75 -3.81
N PRO A 52 9.02 7.40 -3.66
CA PRO A 52 9.98 7.59 -4.74
C PRO A 52 9.60 6.76 -5.96
N ASN A 53 9.83 7.27 -7.17
CA ASN A 53 9.61 6.50 -8.39
C ASN A 53 10.75 5.49 -8.63
N ARG A 54 10.75 4.38 -7.88
CA ARG A 54 11.76 3.29 -8.01
C ARG A 54 11.18 1.89 -8.23
N TRP A 55 9.86 1.79 -8.41
CA TRP A 55 9.17 0.52 -8.66
C TRP A 55 8.48 0.51 -10.01
N ASP A 56 8.54 -0.61 -10.71
CA ASP A 56 7.67 -0.94 -11.85
C ASP A 56 6.45 -1.76 -11.38
N ASP A 57 5.49 -1.98 -12.29
CA ASP A 57 4.26 -2.75 -12.03
C ASP A 57 3.53 -2.36 -10.74
N VAL A 58 3.43 -1.04 -10.54
CA VAL A 58 2.91 -0.46 -9.31
C VAL A 58 1.40 -0.64 -9.19
N SER A 59 0.99 -1.08 -8.00
CA SER A 59 -0.39 -1.07 -7.51
C SER A 59 -0.43 -0.51 -6.08
N PHE A 60 -1.61 -0.06 -5.66
CA PHE A 60 -1.83 0.56 -4.36
C PHE A 60 -2.84 -0.25 -3.57
N HIS A 61 -2.64 -0.33 -2.26
CA HIS A 61 -3.43 -1.12 -1.35
C HIS A 61 -3.82 -0.29 -0.14
N VAL A 62 -5.00 -0.57 0.39
CA VAL A 62 -5.40 -0.15 1.74
C VAL A 62 -5.26 -1.37 2.62
N LEU A 63 -4.62 -1.18 3.76
CA LEU A 63 -4.43 -2.17 4.81
C LEU A 63 -5.19 -1.66 6.05
N ASP A 64 -5.52 -2.56 6.98
CA ASP A 64 -5.92 -2.11 8.32
C ASP A 64 -4.70 -1.47 9.03
N ASP A 65 -4.78 -1.34 10.35
CA ASP A 65 -3.76 -0.69 11.17
C ASP A 65 -2.46 -1.51 11.24
N MET A 66 -1.40 -1.06 10.56
CA MET A 66 -0.10 -1.71 10.46
C MET A 66 0.96 -1.10 11.40
N ASP A 67 0.61 -0.09 12.22
CA ASP A 67 1.53 0.53 13.18
C ASP A 67 0.96 0.74 14.60
N GLY A 68 -0.29 0.33 14.82
CA GLY A 68 -0.97 0.36 16.11
C GLY A 68 -1.59 1.73 16.47
N ASP A 69 -1.74 2.65 15.51
CA ASP A 69 -2.30 3.99 15.76
C ASP A 69 -3.85 4.04 15.72
N GLY A 70 -4.48 2.92 15.36
CA GLY A 70 -5.93 2.76 15.27
C GLY A 70 -6.55 3.22 13.95
N LEU A 71 -5.76 3.63 12.96
CA LEU A 71 -6.20 4.01 11.63
C LEU A 71 -5.72 3.01 10.58
N ALA A 72 -6.43 2.93 9.46
CA ALA A 72 -6.00 2.12 8.32
C ALA A 72 -4.73 2.68 7.68
N ASP A 73 -3.90 1.82 7.11
CA ASP A 73 -2.68 2.19 6.40
C ASP A 73 -2.76 2.02 4.89
N VAL A 74 -1.77 2.55 4.17
CA VAL A 74 -1.69 2.38 2.72
C VAL A 74 -0.33 1.87 2.28
N ALA A 75 -0.35 1.11 1.20
CA ALA A 75 0.86 0.53 0.66
C ALA A 75 0.97 0.72 -0.85
N LEU A 76 2.22 0.84 -1.30
CA LEU A 76 2.61 0.69 -2.70
C LEU A 76 3.23 -0.69 -2.87
N GLN A 77 2.65 -1.52 -3.72
CA GLN A 77 3.25 -2.78 -4.17
C GLN A 77 3.87 -2.58 -5.55
N GLY A 78 5.09 -3.06 -5.78
CA GLY A 78 5.71 -3.06 -7.10
C GLY A 78 7.04 -3.78 -7.16
N VAL A 79 7.66 -3.81 -8.33
CA VAL A 79 8.97 -4.42 -8.58
C VAL A 79 10.05 -3.37 -8.48
N ASN A 80 10.92 -3.48 -7.48
CA ASN A 80 12.03 -2.55 -7.29
C ASN A 80 13.00 -2.63 -8.47
N ARG A 81 13.16 -1.54 -9.23
CA ARG A 81 13.95 -1.50 -10.47
C ARG A 81 15.41 -1.89 -10.32
N THR A 82 15.98 -1.69 -9.14
CA THR A 82 17.40 -1.98 -8.89
C THR A 82 17.62 -3.43 -8.49
N SER A 83 16.77 -3.97 -7.61
CA SER A 83 16.95 -5.32 -7.07
C SER A 83 16.15 -6.40 -7.81
N GLY A 84 15.16 -6.02 -8.60
CA GLY A 84 14.20 -6.94 -9.22
C GLY A 84 13.22 -7.58 -8.22
N ASN A 85 13.28 -7.21 -6.94
CA ASN A 85 12.40 -7.78 -5.93
C ASN A 85 11.02 -7.13 -5.98
N HIS A 86 9.98 -7.95 -5.83
CA HIS A 86 8.67 -7.48 -5.42
C HIS A 86 8.76 -6.91 -4.01
N GLN A 87 8.16 -5.75 -3.79
CA GLN A 87 8.16 -5.08 -2.49
C GLN A 87 6.79 -4.53 -2.19
N LEU A 88 6.46 -4.48 -0.90
CA LEU A 88 5.29 -3.80 -0.35
C LEU A 88 5.80 -2.69 0.58
N ALA A 89 5.66 -1.43 0.16
CA ALA A 89 6.08 -0.26 0.92
C ALA A 89 4.88 0.35 1.62
N ILE A 90 4.77 0.10 2.93
CA ILE A 90 3.66 0.49 3.79
C ILE A 90 3.98 1.80 4.49
N VAL A 91 3.03 2.72 4.51
CA VAL A 91 3.16 4.03 5.13
C VAL A 91 1.89 4.39 5.89
N ASN A 92 2.06 5.19 6.94
CA ASN A 92 0.95 5.67 7.75
C ASN A 92 0.06 6.63 6.94
N THR A 93 -1.26 6.44 6.96
CA THR A 93 -2.17 7.25 6.14
C THR A 93 -2.22 8.72 6.52
N LYS A 94 -2.01 9.04 7.80
CA LYS A 94 -2.17 10.39 8.34
C LYS A 94 -1.00 11.30 8.03
N ASN A 95 0.23 10.79 8.14
CA ASN A 95 1.46 11.59 7.99
C ASN A 95 2.33 11.14 6.78
N GLY A 96 2.07 9.97 6.18
CA GLY A 96 2.88 9.41 5.11
C GLY A 96 4.25 8.89 5.56
N GLU A 97 4.46 8.69 6.86
CA GLU A 97 5.70 8.13 7.41
C GLU A 97 5.83 6.66 7.04
N SER A 98 7.07 6.24 6.76
CA SER A 98 7.34 4.84 6.40
C SER A 98 7.19 3.94 7.62
N ILE A 99 6.25 3.00 7.56
CA ILE A 99 6.11 1.93 8.55
C ILE A 99 7.14 0.85 8.23
N THR A 100 7.07 0.26 7.05
CA THR A 100 8.02 -0.76 6.61
C THR A 100 8.07 -0.92 5.09
N ILE A 101 9.14 -1.56 4.60
CA ILE A 101 9.23 -2.02 3.21
C ILE A 101 9.54 -3.51 3.24
N MET A 102 8.52 -4.32 3.02
CA MET A 102 8.64 -5.78 2.98
C MET A 102 9.26 -6.21 1.64
N ASN A 103 10.27 -7.08 1.70
CA ASN A 103 10.88 -7.66 0.51
C ASN A 103 10.26 -9.03 0.24
N LEU A 104 9.48 -9.11 -0.83
CA LEU A 104 8.70 -10.30 -1.18
C LEU A 104 9.47 -11.28 -2.07
N GLY A 105 10.71 -10.94 -2.47
CA GLY A 105 11.54 -11.73 -3.38
C GLY A 105 11.32 -11.41 -4.86
N SER A 106 12.17 -11.96 -5.73
CA SER A 106 12.22 -11.66 -7.17
C SER A 106 11.81 -12.83 -8.08
N ASP A 107 11.42 -13.96 -7.50
CA ASP A 107 11.20 -15.24 -8.21
C ASP A 107 9.72 -15.58 -8.42
N TRP A 108 8.84 -14.58 -8.31
CA TRP A 108 7.44 -14.72 -8.67
C TRP A 108 7.27 -14.67 -10.20
N ASP A 109 6.42 -15.54 -10.73
CA ASP A 109 6.14 -15.64 -12.17
C ASP A 109 5.33 -14.42 -12.69
N SER A 110 4.62 -13.75 -11.77
CA SER A 110 3.85 -12.51 -11.97
C SER A 110 3.77 -11.75 -10.65
N PRO A 111 3.37 -10.46 -10.62
CA PRO A 111 3.12 -9.75 -9.36
C PRO A 111 2.25 -10.60 -8.41
N PRO A 112 2.76 -10.96 -7.22
CA PRO A 112 2.01 -11.80 -6.30
C PRO A 112 0.86 -11.01 -5.69
N THR A 113 -0.16 -11.70 -5.20
CA THR A 113 -1.26 -11.08 -4.46
C THR A 113 -0.90 -10.98 -2.98
N VAL A 114 -1.14 -9.82 -2.37
CA VAL A 114 -0.97 -9.61 -0.93
C VAL A 114 -2.33 -9.64 -0.26
N TYR A 115 -2.45 -10.42 0.81
CA TYR A 115 -3.59 -10.47 1.71
C TYR A 115 -3.14 -10.10 3.11
N GLN A 116 -3.85 -9.17 3.74
CA GLN A 116 -3.68 -8.97 5.16
C GLN A 116 -4.38 -10.08 5.95
N ILE A 117 -3.75 -10.50 7.03
CA ILE A 117 -4.28 -11.45 7.99
C ILE A 117 -4.17 -10.84 9.39
N GLY A 118 -4.84 -11.43 10.39
CA GLY A 118 -4.68 -10.97 11.76
C GLY A 118 -3.24 -11.09 12.27
N ASP A 119 -2.99 -10.57 13.47
CA ASP A 119 -1.74 -10.80 14.18
C ASP A 119 -1.56 -12.30 14.45
N THR A 120 -0.54 -12.89 13.84
CA THR A 120 -0.22 -14.32 13.94
C THR A 120 1.09 -14.60 14.67
N ASP A 121 1.87 -13.58 15.01
CA ASP A 121 3.14 -13.71 15.73
C ASP A 121 3.11 -13.07 17.13
N GLY A 122 2.05 -12.34 17.46
CA GLY A 122 1.75 -11.75 18.76
C GLY A 122 2.42 -10.40 18.99
N ASP A 123 2.85 -9.69 17.94
CA ASP A 123 3.51 -8.38 18.06
C ASP A 123 2.53 -7.20 18.20
N GLY A 124 1.23 -7.46 18.06
CA GLY A 124 0.16 -6.47 18.16
C GLY A 124 -0.21 -5.80 16.84
N VAL A 125 0.42 -6.18 15.72
CA VAL A 125 0.17 -5.66 14.38
C VAL A 125 -0.27 -6.82 13.44
N PRO A 126 -1.20 -6.59 12.50
CA PRO A 126 -1.59 -7.59 11.51
C PRO A 126 -0.41 -8.04 10.62
N ASN A 127 -0.34 -9.33 10.30
CA ASN A 127 0.64 -9.85 9.35
C ASN A 127 0.10 -9.82 7.90
N VAL A 128 0.97 -10.12 6.93
CA VAL A 128 0.54 -10.29 5.53
C VAL A 128 0.93 -11.65 4.96
N VAL A 129 0.05 -12.19 4.12
CA VAL A 129 0.28 -13.40 3.32
C VAL A 129 0.41 -13.01 1.86
N VAL A 130 1.45 -13.52 1.22
CA VAL A 130 1.73 -13.33 -0.20
C VAL A 130 1.50 -14.62 -0.94
N PHE A 131 0.64 -14.58 -1.95
CA PHE A 131 0.20 -15.74 -2.72
C PHE A 131 0.41 -15.53 -4.22
N GLY A 132 0.93 -16.54 -4.91
CA GLY A 132 1.16 -16.46 -6.35
C GLY A 132 1.89 -17.66 -6.95
N GLY A 133 2.16 -17.60 -8.24
CA GLY A 133 3.06 -18.53 -8.93
C GLY A 133 4.51 -18.16 -8.70
N LYS A 134 5.33 -19.12 -8.29
CA LYS A 134 6.78 -18.99 -8.07
C LYS A 134 7.47 -20.22 -8.66
N ALA A 135 8.25 -20.01 -9.71
CA ALA A 135 8.90 -21.07 -10.49
C ALA A 135 7.91 -22.16 -10.98
N GLY A 136 6.74 -21.75 -11.47
CA GLY A 136 5.71 -22.65 -12.00
C GLY A 136 4.91 -23.42 -10.95
N ARG A 137 5.01 -23.05 -9.67
CA ARG A 137 4.24 -23.65 -8.57
C ARG A 137 3.48 -22.59 -7.80
N THR A 138 2.29 -22.94 -7.31
CA THR A 138 1.58 -22.11 -6.34
C THR A 138 2.36 -22.06 -5.03
N SER A 139 2.62 -20.85 -4.56
CA SER A 139 3.35 -20.58 -3.32
C SER A 139 2.58 -19.59 -2.45
N MET A 140 2.72 -19.75 -1.14
CA MET A 140 2.17 -18.89 -0.11
C MET A 140 3.25 -18.64 0.93
N VAL A 141 3.50 -17.37 1.27
CA VAL A 141 4.53 -16.96 2.23
C VAL A 141 3.94 -15.92 3.17
N THR A 142 4.13 -16.09 4.49
CA THR A 142 3.72 -15.11 5.50
C THR A 142 4.90 -14.20 5.85
N TYR A 143 4.62 -12.92 6.02
CA TYR A 143 5.54 -11.86 6.43
C TYR A 143 5.03 -11.14 7.66
#